data_AF-A0A2M7TWH2-F1
#
_entry.id   AF-A0A2M7TWH2-F1
#
_cell.length_a   1.000
_cell.length_b   1.000
_cell.length_c   1.000
_cell.angle_alpha   90.00
_cell.angle_beta   90.00
_cell.angle_gamma   90.00
#
_symmetry.space_group_name_H-M   'P 1'
#
loop_
_entity.id
_entity.type
_entity.pdbx_description
1 polymer ?
#
loop_
_entity_poly.entity_id
_entity_poly.type
_entity_poly.pdbx_seq_one_letter_code
_entity_poly.pdbx_strand_id
1 'polypeptide(L)'
;MLKIDNTLLEEVGLAGLPETEKNSFLKHIYETLEMRVGIRLADQMSNEQLDEFERYFEAKDDAGAFKWLETNFPNYKDIVQQEFDKLKAEVTQTAPQILATSQAPVPPAPPQPSYPPQQPPAGPTPTV
;
A
#
# COMPACT_ATOMS: atom_id res chain seq x y z
N MET A 1 18.23 -3.83 11.77
CA MET A 1 17.00 -3.07 11.48
C MET A 1 16.54 -3.46 10.09
N LEU A 2 15.23 -3.69 9.94
CA LEU A 2 14.63 -3.93 8.63
C LEU A 2 14.88 -2.72 7.75
N LYS A 3 15.24 -2.99 6.49
CA LYS A 3 15.61 -1.98 5.51
C LYS A 3 14.59 -2.04 4.38
N ILE A 4 13.72 -1.02 4.35
CA ILE A 4 12.70 -0.84 3.32
C ILE A 4 13.15 0.38 2.50
N ASP A 5 14.10 0.14 1.60
CA ASP A 5 14.74 1.18 0.78
C ASP A 5 14.98 0.68 -0.66
N ASN A 6 15.66 1.46 -1.51
CA ASN A 6 15.90 1.08 -2.90
C ASN A 6 16.58 -0.29 -3.03
N THR A 7 17.39 -0.71 -2.06
CA THR A 7 18.00 -2.05 -2.05
C THR A 7 16.93 -3.14 -2.07
N LEU A 8 15.85 -2.97 -1.30
CA LEU A 8 14.72 -3.92 -1.31
C LEU A 8 14.05 -3.95 -2.67
N LEU A 9 13.84 -2.79 -3.31
CA LEU A 9 13.26 -2.71 -4.64
C LEU A 9 14.14 -3.43 -5.67
N GLU A 10 15.45 -3.33 -5.54
CA GLU A 10 16.39 -4.07 -6.39
C GLU A 10 16.27 -5.58 -6.16
N GLU A 11 16.21 -6.03 -4.91
CA GLU A 11 16.08 -7.44 -4.57
C GLU A 11 14.77 -8.08 -5.09
N VAL A 12 13.65 -7.35 -5.02
CA VAL A 12 12.34 -7.85 -5.48
C VAL A 12 12.12 -7.65 -6.99
N GLY A 13 13.10 -7.08 -7.71
CA GLY A 13 13.02 -6.88 -9.15
C GLY A 13 12.24 -5.64 -9.60
N LEU A 14 12.01 -4.67 -8.71
CA LEU A 14 11.36 -3.38 -8.98
C LEU A 14 12.36 -2.22 -9.24
N ALA A 15 13.64 -2.53 -9.46
CA ALA A 15 14.68 -1.52 -9.74
C ALA A 15 14.36 -0.61 -10.93
N GLY A 16 13.60 -1.12 -11.91
CA GLY A 16 13.23 -0.41 -13.14
C GLY A 16 12.07 0.58 -13.01
N LEU A 17 11.47 0.72 -11.83
CA LEU A 17 10.40 1.69 -11.61
C LEU A 17 10.93 3.16 -11.66
N PRO A 18 10.10 4.12 -12.11
CA PRO A 18 10.40 5.54 -11.94
C PRO A 18 10.57 5.92 -10.46
N GLU A 19 11.40 6.91 -10.15
CA GLU A 19 11.69 7.31 -8.76
C GLU A 19 10.42 7.66 -7.94
N THR A 20 9.45 8.32 -8.57
CA THR A 20 8.16 8.64 -7.94
C THR A 20 7.37 7.39 -7.58
N GLU A 21 7.39 6.38 -8.45
CA GLU A 21 6.74 5.10 -8.19
C GLU A 21 7.49 4.32 -7.12
N LYS A 22 8.82 4.29 -7.16
CA LYS A 22 9.67 3.66 -6.12
C LYS A 22 9.34 4.19 -4.73
N ASN A 23 9.31 5.51 -4.55
CA ASN A 23 8.99 6.13 -3.26
C ASN A 23 7.56 5.78 -2.80
N SER A 24 6.60 5.79 -3.72
CA SER A 24 5.22 5.40 -3.41
C SER A 24 5.13 3.93 -3.01
N PHE A 25 5.88 3.07 -3.69
CA PHE A 25 5.92 1.63 -3.43
C PHE A 25 6.58 1.31 -2.09
N LEU A 26 7.70 1.98 -1.77
CA LEU A 26 8.39 1.84 -0.49
C LEU A 26 7.49 2.24 0.68
N LYS A 27 6.78 3.36 0.54
CA LYS A 27 5.79 3.79 1.53
C LYS A 27 4.70 2.73 1.70
N HIS A 28 4.17 2.22 0.59
CA HIS A 28 3.12 1.22 0.62
C HIS A 28 3.57 -0.10 1.27
N ILE A 29 4.80 -0.55 1.00
CA ILE A 29 5.40 -1.73 1.65
C ILE A 29 5.51 -1.49 3.17
N TYR A 30 5.95 -0.32 3.60
CA TYR A 30 6.07 0.04 5.01
C TYR A 30 4.70 -0.01 5.71
N GLU A 31 3.70 0.71 5.16
CA GLU A 31 2.34 0.74 5.72
C GLU A 31 1.70 -0.67 5.74
N THR A 32 1.91 -1.46 4.69
CA THR A 32 1.39 -2.83 4.61
C THR A 32 2.05 -3.75 5.63
N LEU A 33 3.36 -3.63 5.83
CA LEU A 33 4.08 -4.40 6.84
C LEU A 33 3.59 -4.05 8.24
N GLU A 34 3.47 -2.77 8.57
CA GLU A 34 2.96 -2.31 9.87
C GLU A 34 1.57 -2.88 10.17
N MET A 35 0.65 -2.79 9.19
CA MET A 35 -0.70 -3.33 9.34
C MET A 35 -0.67 -4.85 9.56
N ARG A 36 0.08 -5.60 8.75
CA ARG A 36 0.15 -7.07 8.85
C ARG A 36 0.75 -7.52 10.18
N VAL A 37 1.85 -6.88 10.59
CA VAL A 37 2.50 -7.13 11.88
C VAL A 37 1.54 -6.80 13.03
N GLY A 38 0.84 -5.67 12.98
CA GLY A 38 -0.17 -5.29 13.97
C GLY A 38 -1.27 -6.36 14.11
N ILE A 39 -1.85 -6.82 13.00
CA ILE A 39 -2.87 -7.88 13.00
C ILE A 39 -2.31 -9.19 13.56
N ARG A 40 -1.10 -9.59 13.15
CA ARG A 40 -0.46 -10.84 13.59
C ARG A 40 -0.09 -10.84 15.08
N LEU A 41 0.29 -9.69 15.60
CA LEU A 41 0.55 -9.48 17.02
C LEU A 41 -0.76 -9.51 17.80
N ALA A 42 -1.78 -8.80 17.31
CA ALA A 42 -3.10 -8.75 17.93
C ALA A 42 -3.76 -10.13 18.05
N ASP A 43 -3.63 -10.99 17.03
CA ASP A 43 -4.13 -12.37 17.04
C ASP A 43 -3.54 -13.24 18.16
N GLN A 44 -2.35 -12.89 18.64
CA GLN A 44 -1.66 -13.59 19.72
C GLN A 44 -1.81 -12.91 21.08
N MET A 45 -2.49 -11.76 21.13
CA MET A 45 -2.75 -11.00 22.34
C MET A 45 -4.11 -11.37 22.92
N SER A 46 -4.18 -11.43 24.24
CA SER A 46 -5.46 -11.43 24.94
C SER A 46 -6.11 -10.05 24.84
N ASN A 47 -7.43 -9.95 25.02
CA ASN A 47 -8.14 -8.66 25.01
C ASN A 47 -7.52 -7.65 25.99
N GLU A 48 -7.17 -8.08 27.21
CA GLU A 48 -6.51 -7.22 28.20
C GLU A 48 -5.16 -6.68 27.70
N GLN A 49 -4.38 -7.51 27.00
CA GLN A 49 -3.10 -7.12 26.44
C GLN A 49 -3.27 -6.15 25.25
N LEU A 50 -4.33 -6.32 24.47
CA LEU A 50 -4.69 -5.38 23.41
C LEU A 50 -5.03 -4.01 23.98
N ASP A 51 -5.91 -3.95 24.99
CA ASP A 51 -6.25 -2.72 25.70
C ASP A 51 -5.00 -2.04 26.29
N GLU A 52 -4.09 -2.81 26.90
CA GLU A 52 -2.81 -2.28 27.40
C GLU A 52 -1.92 -1.73 26.28
N PHE A 53 -1.86 -2.43 25.15
CA PHE A 53 -1.02 -2.04 24.02
C PHE A 53 -1.56 -0.79 23.31
N GLU A 54 -2.88 -0.69 23.13
CA GLU A 54 -3.56 0.45 22.51
C GLU A 54 -3.28 1.77 23.24
N ARG A 55 -3.13 1.74 24.56
CA ARG A 55 -2.79 2.93 25.38
C ARG A 55 -1.48 3.58 24.97
N TYR A 56 -0.50 2.80 24.49
CA TYR A 56 0.76 3.36 23.99
C TYR A 56 0.57 4.10 22.66
N PHE A 57 -0.30 3.60 21.78
CA PHE A 57 -0.65 4.30 20.54
C PHE A 57 -1.40 5.60 20.81
N GLU A 58 -2.38 5.58 21.72
CA GLU A 58 -3.11 6.79 22.12
C GLU A 58 -2.17 7.85 22.72
N ALA A 59 -1.21 7.41 23.52
CA ALA A 59 -0.19 8.27 24.12
C ALA A 59 0.92 8.71 23.13
N LYS A 60 0.96 8.14 21.91
CA LYS A 60 2.07 8.28 20.96
C LYS A 60 3.43 7.95 21.58
N ASP A 61 3.46 6.94 22.45
CA ASP A 61 4.65 6.47 23.14
C ASP A 61 5.20 5.21 22.47
N ASP A 62 5.86 5.41 21.32
CA ASP A 62 6.48 4.32 20.56
C ASP A 62 7.52 3.57 21.41
N ALA A 63 8.27 4.30 22.24
CA ALA A 63 9.30 3.71 23.11
C ALA A 63 8.69 2.81 24.19
N GLY A 64 7.56 3.22 24.77
CA GLY A 64 6.77 2.40 25.69
C GLY A 64 6.20 1.16 25.01
N ALA A 65 5.61 1.31 23.81
CA ALA A 65 5.09 0.21 23.02
C ALA A 65 6.17 -0.84 22.73
N PHE A 66 7.37 -0.42 22.31
CA PHE A 66 8.48 -1.34 22.05
C PHE A 66 8.94 -2.08 23.31
N LYS A 67 9.07 -1.39 24.46
CA LYS A 67 9.44 -2.04 25.72
C LYS A 67 8.38 -3.04 26.18
N TRP A 68 7.11 -2.70 26.02
CA TRP A 68 6.01 -3.59 26.35
C TRP A 68 6.04 -4.84 25.47
N LEU A 69 6.28 -4.69 24.16
CA LEU A 69 6.47 -5.82 23.24
C LEU A 69 7.70 -6.66 23.63
N GLU A 70 8.84 -6.06 23.96
CA GLU A 70 10.03 -6.80 24.40
C GLU A 70 9.79 -7.62 25.67
N THR A 71 8.90 -7.15 26.54
CA THR A 71 8.60 -7.81 27.82
C THR A 71 7.53 -8.90 27.67
N ASN A 72 6.43 -8.59 26.98
CA ASN A 72 5.25 -9.46 26.90
C ASN A 72 5.25 -10.37 25.66
N PHE A 73 5.90 -9.93 24.58
CA PHE A 73 5.95 -10.62 23.29
C PHE A 73 7.40 -10.71 22.79
N PRO A 74 8.32 -11.42 23.48
CA PRO A 74 9.74 -11.47 23.09
C PRO A 74 9.97 -11.97 21.65
N ASN A 75 9.02 -12.73 21.10
CA ASN A 75 9.03 -13.21 19.72
C ASN A 75 8.52 -12.19 18.68
N TYR A 76 8.12 -10.97 19.07
CA TYR A 76 7.55 -9.99 18.14
C TYR A 76 8.52 -9.68 16.99
N LYS A 77 9.83 -9.64 17.26
CA LYS A 77 10.87 -9.41 16.24
C LYS A 77 10.87 -10.50 15.18
N ASP A 78 10.66 -11.75 15.58
CA ASP A 78 10.55 -12.89 14.67
C ASP A 78 9.29 -12.78 13.81
N ILE A 79 8.15 -12.40 14.41
CA ILE A 79 6.91 -12.11 13.69
C ILE A 79 7.13 -11.01 12.64
N VAL A 80 7.80 -9.91 13.00
CA VAL A 80 8.11 -8.83 12.06
C VAL A 80 8.99 -9.34 10.90
N GLN A 81 10.00 -10.17 11.18
CA GLN A 81 10.81 -10.80 10.12
C GLN A 81 9.95 -11.70 9.23
N GLN A 82 9.16 -12.60 9.80
CA GLN A 82 8.33 -13.51 9.02
C GLN A 82 7.33 -12.78 8.12
N GLU A 83 6.67 -11.75 8.62
CA GLU A 83 5.74 -10.94 7.82
C GLU A 83 6.47 -10.12 6.74
N PHE A 84 7.69 -9.65 7.04
CA PHE A 84 8.54 -9.00 6.05
C PHE A 84 8.98 -9.96 4.94
N ASP A 85 9.45 -11.16 5.26
CA ASP A 85 9.86 -12.17 4.29
C ASP A 85 8.69 -12.62 3.40
N LYS A 86 7.49 -12.80 3.97
CA LYS A 86 6.27 -13.09 3.21
C LYS A 86 5.94 -11.95 2.25
N LEU A 87 5.93 -10.71 2.75
CA LEU A 87 5.63 -9.55 1.93
C LEU A 87 6.67 -9.38 0.81
N LYS A 88 7.96 -9.57 1.10
CA LYS A 88 9.04 -9.56 0.11
C LYS A 88 8.81 -10.61 -0.97
N ALA A 89 8.43 -11.83 -0.59
CA ALA A 89 8.11 -12.89 -1.54
C ALA A 89 6.90 -12.54 -2.43
N GLU A 90 5.80 -12.04 -1.84
CA GLU A 90 4.61 -11.59 -2.57
C GLU A 90 4.93 -10.46 -3.56
N VAL A 91 5.71 -9.48 -3.13
CA VAL A 91 6.15 -8.37 -3.99
C VAL A 91 7.04 -8.89 -5.11
N THR A 92 7.96 -9.81 -4.83
CA THR A 92 8.82 -10.42 -5.86
C THR A 92 8.00 -11.17 -6.91
N GLN A 93 6.96 -11.90 -6.48
CA GLN A 93 6.08 -12.62 -7.40
C GLN A 93 5.23 -11.68 -8.27
N THR A 94 4.83 -10.52 -7.74
CA THR A 94 3.99 -9.54 -8.44
C THR A 94 4.80 -8.50 -9.23
N ALA A 95 6.09 -8.35 -8.93
CA ALA A 95 6.98 -7.36 -9.54
C ALA A 95 6.97 -7.34 -11.08
N PRO A 96 6.99 -8.49 -11.79
CA PRO A 96 6.90 -8.49 -13.25
C PRO A 96 5.61 -7.87 -13.78
N GLN A 97 4.49 -8.08 -13.09
CA GLN A 97 3.19 -7.53 -13.49
C GLN A 97 3.11 -6.03 -13.19
N ILE A 98 3.69 -5.59 -12.08
CA ILE A 98 3.77 -4.17 -11.70
C ILE A 98 4.59 -3.43 -12.75
N LEU A 99 5.79 -3.93 -13.10
CA LEU A 99 6.63 -3.33 -14.14
C LEU A 99 5.93 -3.27 -15.49
N ALA A 100 5.23 -4.34 -15.89
CA ALA A 100 4.47 -4.36 -17.14
C ALA A 100 3.34 -3.31 -17.15
N THR A 101 2.69 -3.08 -16.02
CA THR A 101 1.61 -2.09 -15.87
C THR A 101 2.16 -0.67 -15.87
N SER A 102 3.28 -0.43 -15.16
CA SER A 102 3.97 0.87 -15.14
C SER A 102 4.54 1.27 -16.51
N GLN A 103 4.87 0.29 -17.36
CA GLN A 103 5.39 0.51 -18.72
C GLN A 103 4.32 0.47 -19.80
N ALA A 104 3.08 0.11 -19.48
CA ALA A 104 2.01 0.01 -20.47
C ALA A 104 1.70 1.40 -21.04
N PRO A 105 1.89 1.63 -22.35
CA PRO A 105 1.42 2.85 -22.97
C PRO A 105 -0.10 2.87 -22.85
N VAL A 106 -0.65 3.98 -22.32
CA VAL A 106 -2.08 4.25 -22.35
C VAL A 106 -2.58 4.00 -23.77
N PRO A 107 -3.48 3.03 -24.01
CA PRO A 107 -3.98 2.80 -25.35
C PRO A 107 -4.63 4.11 -25.83
N PRO A 108 -4.36 4.55 -27.07
CA PRO A 108 -4.98 5.76 -27.60
C PRO A 108 -6.49 5.60 -27.50
N ALA A 109 -7.14 6.58 -26.88
CA ALA A 109 -8.59 6.60 -26.74
C ALA A 109 -9.22 6.36 -28.13
N PRO A 110 -10.21 5.46 -28.26
CA PRO A 110 -10.89 5.25 -29.53
C PRO A 110 -11.42 6.60 -30.03
N PRO A 111 -11.31 6.89 -31.35
CA PRO A 111 -11.77 8.15 -31.90
C PRO A 111 -13.23 8.36 -31.50
N GLN A 112 -13.48 9.39 -30.72
CA GLN A 112 -14.83 9.80 -30.37
C GLN A 112 -15.58 10.09 -31.68
N PRO A 113 -16.75 9.48 -31.92
CA PRO A 113 -17.54 9.83 -33.08
C PRO A 113 -17.86 11.32 -33.00
N SER A 114 -17.34 12.08 -33.97
CA SER A 114 -17.70 13.48 -34.16
C SER A 114 -19.16 13.52 -34.60
N TYR A 115 -20.07 13.62 -33.63
CA TYR A 115 -21.47 13.92 -33.93
C TYR A 115 -21.51 15.30 -34.59
N PRO A 116 -22.17 15.46 -35.74
CA PRO A 116 -22.38 16.77 -36.32
C PRO A 116 -23.12 17.66 -35.31
N PRO A 117 -22.84 18.97 -35.24
CA PRO A 117 -23.52 19.87 -34.34
C PRO A 117 -25.03 19.79 -34.62
N GLN A 118 -25.79 19.26 -33.65
CA GLN A 118 -27.25 19.22 -33.71
C GLN A 118 -27.74 20.67 -33.76
N GLN A 119 -28.36 21.05 -34.87
CA GLN A 119 -29.09 22.30 -34.97
C GLN A 119 -30.18 22.32 -33.90
N PRO A 120 -30.34 23.42 -33.14
CA PRO A 120 -31.38 23.53 -32.15
C PRO A 120 -32.75 23.38 -32.82
N PRO A 121 -33.72 22.70 -32.18
CA PRO A 121 -35.06 22.58 -32.73
C PRO A 121 -35.68 23.98 -32.84
N ALA A 122 -36.12 24.32 -34.06
CA ALA A 122 -36.93 25.50 -34.30
C ALA A 122 -38.18 25.44 -33.43
N GLY A 123 -38.32 26.40 -32.51
CA GLY A 123 -39.51 26.52 -31.67
C GLY A 123 -40.76 26.75 -32.52
N PRO A 124 -41.95 26.36 -32.03
CA PRO A 124 -43.20 26.56 -32.75
C PRO A 124 -43.48 28.07 -32.87
N THR A 125 -43.70 28.53 -34.10
CA THR A 125 -44.22 29.85 -34.41
C THR A 125 -45.61 30.04 -33.78
N PRO A 126 -45.88 31.16 -33.08
CA PRO A 126 -47.22 31.48 -32.61
C PRO A 126 -48.07 31.96 -33.79
N THR A 127 -49.18 31.29 -34.04
CA THR A 127 -50.24 31.75 -34.95
C THR A 127 -51.01 32.89 -34.28
N VAL A 128 -51.24 33.97 -35.05
CA VAL A 128 -52.11 35.13 -34.74
C VAL A 128 -53.57 34.73 -34.62
#